data_AF-A0A973K175-F1
#
_entry.id   AF-A0A973K175-F1
#
_cell.length_a   1.000
_cell.length_b   1.000
_cell.length_c   1.000
_cell.angle_alpha   90.00
_cell.angle_beta   90.00
_cell.angle_gamma   90.00
#
_symmetry.space_group_name_H-M   'P 1'
#
loop_
_entity.id
_entity.type
_entity.pdbx_description
1 polymer ?
#
loop_
_entity_poly.entity_id
_entity_poly.type
_entity_poly.pdbx_seq_one_letter_code
_entity_poly.pdbx_strand_id
1 'polypeptide(L)' 'YGYSKRFGIVHVDYETQRRTLKDSALWYRDLVVRHHAGD' A
#
# COMPACT_ATOMS: atom_id res chain seq x y z
N TYR A 1 -5.27 16.87 15.62
CA TYR A 1 -5.96 16.34 14.42
C TYR A 1 -4.93 16.08 13.33
N GLY A 2 -4.80 14.84 12.85
CA GLY A 2 -3.75 14.50 11.85
C GLY A 2 -3.98 13.21 11.06
N TYR A 3 -4.75 12.26 11.62
CA TYR A 3 -4.98 10.94 11.01
C TYR A 3 -6.21 10.85 10.07
N SER A 4 -6.87 11.99 9.80
CA SER A 4 -8.07 12.02 8.97
C SER A 4 -7.78 11.79 7.48
N LYS A 5 -6.55 12.06 7.04
CA LYS A 5 -6.10 11.79 5.67
C LYS A 5 -5.15 10.59 5.65
N ARG A 6 -5.35 9.68 4.70
CA ARG A 6 -4.64 8.39 4.60
C ARG A 6 -4.08 8.17 3.21
N PHE A 7 -2.85 8.65 2.98
CA PHE A 7 -2.19 8.64 1.66
C PHE A 7 -1.46 7.32 1.34
N GLY A 8 -1.09 6.53 2.35
CA GLY A 8 -0.32 5.30 2.13
C GLY A 8 -1.08 4.24 1.33
N ILE A 9 -0.35 3.44 0.56
CA ILE A 9 -0.86 2.23 -0.13
C ILE A 9 -1.10 1.06 0.84
N VAL A 10 -0.66 1.20 2.10
CA VAL A 10 -0.95 0.27 3.20
C VAL A 10 -1.90 0.96 4.18
N HIS A 11 -2.96 0.28 4.55
CA HIS A 11 -3.81 0.69 5.66
C HIS A 11 -3.16 0.30 6.99
N VAL A 12 -3.12 1.24 7.93
CA VAL A 12 -2.71 1.02 9.30
C VAL A 12 -3.94 1.19 10.19
N ASP A 13 -4.27 0.16 10.93
CA ASP A 13 -5.13 0.27 12.10
C ASP A 13 -4.30 0.89 13.23
N TYR A 14 -4.67 2.08 13.71
CA TYR A 14 -3.89 2.80 14.71
C TYR A 14 -4.04 2.23 16.13
N GLU A 15 -5.13 1.53 16.41
CA GLU A 15 -5.35 0.91 17.71
C GLU A 15 -4.46 -0.33 17.86
N THR A 16 -4.43 -1.17 16.83
CA THR A 16 -3.75 -2.48 16.87
C THR A 16 -2.39 -2.48 16.16
N GLN A 17 -2.05 -1.41 15.45
CA GLN A 17 -0.90 -1.32 14.53
C GLN A 17 -0.92 -2.34 13.39
N ARG A 18 -2.03 -3.06 13.20
CA ARG A 18 -2.17 -4.02 12.11
C ARG A 18 -2.06 -3.30 10.77
N ARG A 19 -1.28 -3.91 9.86
CA ARG A 19 -1.09 -3.42 8.49
C ARG A 19 -1.82 -4.33 7.52
N THR A 20 -2.59 -3.70 6.63
CA THR A 20 -3.31 -4.40 5.55
C THR A 20 -2.97 -3.72 4.22
N LEU A 21 -2.56 -4.51 3.23
CA LEU A 21 -2.30 -3.99 1.89
C LEU A 21 -3.62 -3.50 1.28
N LYS A 22 -3.59 -2.30 0.69
CA LYS A 22 -4.70 -1.83 -0.17
C LYS A 22 -4.51 -2.37 -1.57
N ASP A 23 -5.57 -2.28 -2.38
CA ASP A 23 -5.51 -2.65 -3.80
C ASP A 23 -4.42 -1.86 -4.54
N SER A 24 -4.17 -0.61 -4.16
CA SER A 24 -3.09 0.20 -4.72
C SER A 24 -1.69 -0.38 -4.44
N ALA A 25 -1.48 -1.06 -3.31
CA ALA A 25 -0.22 -1.74 -3.04
C ALA A 25 -0.06 -3.01 -3.89
N LEU A 26 -1.15 -3.77 -4.08
CA LEU A 26 -1.14 -4.96 -4.93
C LEU A 26 -0.88 -4.59 -6.39
N TRP A 27 -1.56 -3.55 -6.88
CA TRP A 27 -1.32 -3.01 -8.22
C TRP A 27 0.13 -2.53 -8.39
N TYR A 28 0.67 -1.80 -7.40
CA TYR A 28 2.05 -1.29 -7.49
C TYR A 28 3.09 -2.42 -7.50
N ARG A 29 2.87 -3.48 -6.70
CA ARG A 29 3.70 -4.69 -6.76
C ARG A 29 3.70 -5.28 -8.18
N ASP A 30 2.52 -5.46 -8.76
CA ASP A 30 2.39 -6.08 -10.09
C ASP A 30 3.03 -5.19 -11.18
N LEU A 31 2.92 -3.87 -11.06
CA LEU A 31 3.63 -2.93 -11.94
C LEU A 31 5.15 -3.13 -11.88
N VAL A 32 5.71 -3.17 -10.67
CA VAL A 32 7.16 -3.35 -10.47
C VAL A 32 7.63 -4.69 -11.05
N VAL A 33 6.88 -5.78 -10.81
CA VAL A 33 7.18 -7.10 -11.38
C VAL A 33 7.17 -7.06 -12.91
N ARG A 34 6.17 -6.43 -13.54
CA ARG A 34 6.11 -6.31 -15.00
C ARG A 34 7.24 -5.49 -15.57
N HIS A 35 7.66 -4.44 -14.88
CA HIS A 35 8.76 -3.60 -15.33
C HIS A 35 10.09 -4.38 -15.31
N HIS A 36 10.36 -5.13 -14.25
CA HIS A 36 11.56 -5.97 -14.16
C HIS A 36 11.57 -7.19 -15.08
N ALA A 37 10.40 -7.68 -15.49
CA ALA A 37 10.31 -8.80 -16.45
C ALA A 37 10.50 -8.35 -17.91
N GLY A 38 10.57 -7.04 -18.18
CA GLY A 38 10.78 -6.45 -19.50
C GLY A 38 12.20 -5.92 -19.74
N ASP A 39 13.11 -6.09 -18.77
CA ASP A 39 14.57 -5.93 -18.89
C ASP A 39 15.23 -7.27 -19.25
#